data_AF-A0A7S2R1B3-F1
#
_entry.id   AF-A0A7S2R1B3-F1
#
_cell.length_a   1.000
_cell.length_b   1.000
_cell.length_c   1.000
_cell.angle_alpha   90.00
_cell.angle_beta   90.00
_cell.angle_gamma   90.00
#
_symmetry.space_group_name_H-M   'P 1'
#
loop_
_entity.id
_entity.type
_entity.pdbx_description
1 polymer ?
#
loop_
_entity_poly.entity_id
_entity_poly.type
_entity_poly.pdbx_seq_one_letter_code
_entity_poly.pdbx_strand_id
1 'polypeptide(L)'
;MRVMDTSHETTESMTLSSSPVALDETSMDNDKAISYITCHVSQHIQQLNWTTDVQLEAKDPCLESQLTAWEDQYNIQLPQDLREFYSVTSGMKLTWHAFFATTPPTDNKNNNNNYFNLGETQSPIPKEIIEDMQYDEKTKPRWYHNKKQLVGTVSISSLKHLKRTPPEETTGLDQYAIIPEQSKGMTKEIFAFVLENTEKCGVVYLVYGLLDFEKATNDAMSEKYHTSMDIASLDEDEEQNRLWSVWLKHTSENSKWYFLTSNFSSYFRLAIVHLGIIGWQNTFTVEGLDDYTMLCMRRFAPERLVVDLFHSREE
;
A
#
# COMPACT_ATOMS: atom_id res chain seq x y z
N MET A 1 -56.50 12.04 -67.77
CA MET A 1 -57.05 13.38 -67.46
C MET A 1 -57.44 13.40 -66.00
N ARG A 2 -56.70 14.18 -65.18
CA ARG A 2 -56.95 14.58 -63.78
C ARG A 2 -56.96 13.47 -62.69
N VAL A 3 -56.48 13.63 -61.44
CA VAL A 3 -55.67 14.61 -60.66
C VAL A 3 -55.53 13.98 -59.25
N MET A 4 -54.32 14.03 -58.64
CA MET A 4 -53.93 14.21 -57.20
C MET A 4 -54.46 13.28 -56.07
N ASP A 5 -53.60 12.63 -55.27
CA ASP A 5 -52.93 13.08 -54.00
C ASP A 5 -53.95 13.16 -52.82
N THR A 6 -53.79 12.64 -51.59
CA THR A 6 -52.64 12.56 -50.64
C THR A 6 -52.97 11.67 -49.39
N SER A 7 -51.92 11.25 -48.67
CA SER A 7 -51.75 11.07 -47.18
C SER A 7 -52.57 10.00 -46.41
N HIS A 8 -51.95 8.96 -45.81
CA HIS A 8 -51.17 8.84 -44.55
C HIS A 8 -52.00 8.79 -43.24
N GLU A 9 -52.02 7.62 -42.57
CA GLU A 9 -52.01 7.48 -41.09
C GLU A 9 -51.77 5.98 -40.72
N THR A 10 -50.55 5.58 -40.36
CA THR A 10 -49.94 5.43 -39.01
C THR A 10 -50.28 4.10 -38.31
N THR A 11 -49.29 3.22 -38.35
CA THR A 11 -49.11 1.98 -37.58
C THR A 11 -48.56 2.26 -36.18
N GLU A 12 -49.17 1.71 -35.12
CA GLU A 12 -48.46 1.37 -33.88
C GLU A 12 -49.02 0.06 -33.29
N SER A 13 -48.28 -1.03 -33.46
CA SER A 13 -48.48 -2.29 -32.77
C SER A 13 -47.49 -2.38 -31.60
N MET A 14 -48.02 -2.37 -30.37
CA MET A 14 -47.29 -2.60 -29.13
C MET A 14 -46.55 -3.94 -29.16
N THR A 15 -45.22 -3.90 -29.07
CA THR A 15 -44.41 -5.08 -28.74
C THR A 15 -43.90 -4.92 -27.30
N LEU A 16 -44.35 -5.82 -26.42
CA LEU A 16 -43.83 -5.96 -25.06
C LEU A 16 -42.46 -6.64 -25.15
N SER A 17 -41.40 -5.83 -25.10
CA SER A 17 -40.03 -6.28 -24.90
C SER A 17 -39.77 -6.43 -23.39
N SER A 18 -39.92 -7.63 -22.85
CA SER A 18 -39.40 -7.98 -21.53
C SER A 18 -37.90 -8.27 -21.64
N SER A 19 -37.07 -7.28 -21.34
CA SER A 19 -35.63 -7.46 -21.15
C SER A 19 -35.36 -7.82 -19.68
N PRO A 20 -34.61 -8.88 -19.34
CA PRO A 20 -34.26 -9.16 -17.96
C PRO A 20 -33.14 -8.21 -17.51
N VAL A 21 -33.36 -7.59 -16.35
CA VAL A 21 -32.40 -6.78 -15.61
C VAL A 21 -31.20 -7.65 -15.21
N ALA A 22 -30.13 -7.61 -15.98
CA ALA A 22 -28.80 -8.06 -15.56
C ALA A 22 -28.08 -6.85 -14.94
N LEU A 23 -28.44 -6.51 -13.71
CA LEU A 23 -27.66 -5.59 -12.89
C LEU A 23 -27.01 -6.41 -11.75
N ASP A 24 -25.69 -6.29 -11.65
CA ASP A 24 -24.96 -6.19 -10.37
C ASP A 24 -24.47 -7.47 -9.65
N GLU A 25 -24.56 -8.68 -10.22
CA GLU A 25 -24.00 -9.87 -9.54
C GLU A 25 -22.46 -9.95 -9.57
N THR A 26 -21.83 -9.53 -10.68
CA THR A 26 -20.36 -9.54 -10.84
C THR A 26 -19.66 -8.45 -10.02
N SER A 27 -20.35 -7.32 -9.80
CA SER A 27 -19.86 -6.18 -9.00
C SER A 27 -19.80 -6.54 -7.50
N MET A 28 -20.87 -7.16 -6.99
CA MET A 28 -20.96 -7.59 -5.59
C MET A 28 -19.98 -8.73 -5.22
N ASP A 29 -19.52 -9.51 -6.20
CA ASP A 29 -18.46 -10.52 -6.01
C ASP A 29 -17.07 -9.87 -5.94
N ASN A 30 -16.81 -8.86 -6.79
CA ASN A 30 -15.54 -8.15 -6.81
C ASN A 30 -15.30 -7.33 -5.53
N ASP A 31 -16.31 -6.63 -5.02
CA ASP A 31 -16.20 -5.88 -3.75
C ASP A 31 -15.87 -6.80 -2.56
N LYS A 32 -16.45 -8.01 -2.54
CA LYS A 32 -16.11 -9.03 -1.55
C LYS A 32 -14.68 -9.50 -1.73
N ALA A 33 -14.25 -9.80 -2.96
CA ALA A 33 -12.89 -10.21 -3.25
C ALA A 33 -11.86 -9.15 -2.78
N ILE A 34 -12.11 -7.88 -3.07
CA ILE A 34 -11.31 -6.74 -2.61
C ILE A 34 -11.26 -6.69 -1.07
N SER A 35 -12.40 -6.86 -0.41
CA SER A 35 -12.47 -6.92 1.06
C SER A 35 -11.67 -8.09 1.63
N TYR A 36 -11.67 -9.25 0.96
CA TYR A 36 -10.88 -10.41 1.39
C TYR A 36 -9.38 -10.20 1.22
N ILE A 37 -8.91 -9.75 0.06
CA ILE A 37 -7.47 -9.54 -0.18
C ILE A 37 -6.92 -8.43 0.72
N THR A 38 -7.74 -7.44 1.09
CA THR A 38 -7.39 -6.37 2.04
C THR A 38 -7.65 -6.75 3.50
N CYS A 39 -8.00 -8.00 3.80
CA CYS A 39 -8.30 -8.49 5.16
C CYS A 39 -9.34 -7.63 5.91
N HIS A 40 -10.34 -7.09 5.21
CA HIS A 40 -11.38 -6.21 5.76
C HIS A 40 -10.84 -4.94 6.46
N VAL A 41 -9.68 -4.45 6.02
CA VAL A 41 -8.98 -3.31 6.64
C VAL A 41 -9.87 -2.05 6.70
N SER A 42 -10.68 -1.79 5.66
CA SER A 42 -11.51 -0.58 5.61
C SER A 42 -12.60 -0.64 6.68
N GLN A 43 -13.26 -1.80 6.84
CA GLN A 43 -14.26 -2.02 7.87
C GLN A 43 -13.63 -1.98 9.27
N HIS A 44 -12.43 -2.53 9.43
CA HIS A 44 -11.71 -2.44 10.70
C HIS A 44 -11.39 -1.00 11.08
N ILE A 45 -10.84 -0.20 10.15
CA ILE A 45 -10.53 1.22 10.39
C ILE A 45 -11.80 2.00 10.72
N GLN A 46 -12.91 1.75 10.01
CA GLN A 46 -14.21 2.41 10.29
C GLN A 46 -14.75 2.15 11.70
N GLN A 47 -14.33 1.06 12.36
CA GLN A 47 -14.70 0.75 13.74
C GLN A 47 -13.83 1.47 14.79
N LEU A 48 -12.70 2.07 14.38
CA LEU A 48 -11.80 2.76 15.29
C LEU A 48 -12.38 4.12 15.71
N ASN A 49 -12.13 4.50 16.96
CA ASN A 49 -12.55 5.80 17.45
C ASN A 49 -11.72 6.92 16.77
N TRP A 50 -12.39 8.01 16.40
CA TRP A 50 -11.80 9.23 15.81
C TRP A 50 -11.31 9.11 14.36
N THR A 51 -11.47 7.94 13.72
CA THR A 51 -11.27 7.81 12.28
C THR A 51 -12.46 8.38 11.52
N THR A 52 -12.19 8.93 10.34
CA THR A 52 -13.20 9.50 9.45
C THR A 52 -12.73 9.33 8.00
N ASP A 53 -13.67 9.41 7.06
CA ASP A 53 -13.38 9.42 5.61
C ASP A 53 -12.50 8.24 5.17
N VAL A 54 -12.91 7.03 5.56
CA VAL A 54 -12.28 5.80 5.12
C VAL A 54 -12.79 5.48 3.71
N GLN A 55 -11.90 5.57 2.73
CA GLN A 55 -12.19 5.36 1.32
C GLN A 55 -11.27 4.27 0.77
N LEU A 56 -11.86 3.19 0.27
CA LEU A 56 -11.16 2.15 -0.44
C LEU A 56 -11.62 2.17 -1.91
N GLU A 57 -10.74 2.63 -2.78
CA GLU A 57 -10.96 2.67 -4.22
C GLU A 57 -10.13 1.56 -4.88
N ALA A 58 -10.79 0.64 -5.58
CA ALA A 58 -10.14 -0.41 -6.35
C ALA A 58 -10.45 -0.20 -7.84
N LYS A 59 -9.47 -0.49 -8.69
CA LYS A 59 -9.64 -0.48 -10.15
C LYS A 59 -10.15 -1.82 -10.64
N ASP A 60 -10.74 -1.82 -11.82
CA ASP A 60 -11.18 -3.04 -12.50
C ASP A 60 -10.06 -4.08 -12.57
N PRO A 61 -10.37 -5.38 -12.44
CA PRO A 61 -9.43 -6.47 -12.66
C PRO A 61 -8.67 -6.37 -14.00
N CYS A 62 -7.42 -6.83 -14.01
CA CYS A 62 -6.69 -7.04 -15.25
C CYS A 62 -7.13 -8.33 -15.95
N LEU A 63 -7.23 -8.26 -17.28
CA LEU A 63 -7.40 -9.45 -18.11
C LEU A 63 -6.07 -10.18 -18.27
N GLU A 64 -6.13 -11.50 -18.46
CA GLU A 64 -4.93 -12.32 -18.69
C GLU A 64 -4.08 -11.82 -19.86
N SER A 65 -4.72 -11.35 -20.93
CA SER A 65 -4.04 -10.77 -22.09
C SER A 65 -3.28 -9.48 -21.76
N GLN A 66 -3.74 -8.69 -20.78
CA GLN A 66 -3.05 -7.48 -20.35
C GLN A 66 -1.81 -7.82 -19.52
N LEU A 67 -1.90 -8.86 -18.69
CA LEU A 67 -0.77 -9.37 -17.90
C LEU A 67 0.30 -9.94 -18.82
N THR A 68 -0.07 -10.82 -19.75
CA THR A 68 0.86 -11.38 -20.74
C THR A 68 1.49 -10.30 -21.62
N ALA A 69 0.70 -9.32 -22.09
CA ALA A 69 1.26 -8.22 -22.88
C ALA A 69 2.29 -7.38 -22.10
N TRP A 70 2.08 -7.20 -20.79
CA TRP A 70 3.05 -6.52 -19.92
C TRP A 70 4.33 -7.36 -19.76
N GLU A 71 4.19 -8.67 -19.60
CA GLU A 71 5.33 -9.61 -19.46
C GLU A 71 6.16 -9.69 -20.74
N ASP A 72 5.49 -9.78 -21.89
CA ASP A 72 6.10 -9.76 -23.22
C ASP A 72 6.84 -8.44 -23.48
N GLN A 73 6.30 -7.31 -23.00
CA GLN A 73 6.92 -5.99 -23.17
C GLN A 73 8.30 -5.90 -22.49
N TYR A 74 8.43 -6.47 -21.28
CA TYR A 74 9.67 -6.41 -20.50
C TYR A 74 10.51 -7.69 -20.60
N ASN A 75 10.00 -8.74 -21.25
CA ASN A 75 10.57 -10.08 -21.31
C ASN A 75 10.83 -10.67 -19.92
N ILE A 76 9.90 -10.42 -18.98
CA ILE A 76 9.98 -10.84 -17.57
C ILE A 76 8.58 -11.29 -17.13
N GLN A 77 8.49 -12.42 -16.43
CA GLN A 77 7.23 -12.90 -15.83
C GLN A 77 6.95 -12.17 -14.52
N LEU A 78 5.72 -11.68 -14.33
CA LEU A 78 5.30 -11.09 -13.06
C LEU A 78 5.41 -12.12 -11.93
N PRO A 79 5.68 -11.69 -10.69
CA PRO A 79 5.61 -12.60 -9.57
C PRO A 79 4.16 -13.07 -9.40
N GLN A 80 3.99 -14.37 -9.13
CA GLN A 80 2.68 -15.03 -9.10
C GLN A 80 1.69 -14.31 -8.19
N ASP A 81 2.15 -13.84 -7.03
CA ASP A 81 1.30 -13.17 -6.05
C ASP A 81 0.83 -11.78 -6.50
N LEU A 82 1.66 -11.03 -7.22
CA LEU A 82 1.24 -9.77 -7.84
C LEU A 82 0.33 -10.00 -9.04
N ARG A 83 0.55 -11.08 -9.80
CA ARG A 83 -0.35 -11.49 -10.90
C ARG A 83 -1.75 -11.78 -10.37
N GLU A 84 -1.85 -12.55 -9.29
CA GLU A 84 -3.11 -12.87 -8.60
C GLU A 84 -3.76 -11.62 -8.00
N PHE A 85 -2.98 -10.69 -7.46
CA PHE A 85 -3.52 -9.40 -7.03
C PHE A 85 -4.15 -8.63 -8.20
N TYR A 86 -3.45 -8.54 -9.34
CA TYR A 86 -3.96 -7.83 -10.51
C TYR A 86 -5.18 -8.49 -11.16
N SER A 87 -5.38 -9.80 -11.00
CA SER A 87 -6.59 -10.49 -11.46
C SER A 87 -7.83 -10.19 -10.59
N VAL A 88 -7.64 -9.63 -9.38
CA VAL A 88 -8.73 -9.12 -8.52
C VAL A 88 -8.88 -7.61 -8.67
N THR A 89 -7.80 -6.85 -8.77
CA THR A 89 -7.85 -5.41 -9.00
C THR A 89 -6.60 -4.93 -9.72
N SER A 90 -6.75 -4.18 -10.81
CA SER A 90 -5.60 -3.64 -11.53
C SER A 90 -4.78 -2.68 -10.68
N GLY A 91 -5.26 -2.21 -9.52
CA GLY A 91 -4.57 -1.36 -8.56
C GLY A 91 -5.57 -0.75 -7.60
N MET A 92 -5.12 -0.32 -6.41
CA MET A 92 -6.03 0.17 -5.37
C MET A 92 -5.45 1.34 -4.60
N LYS A 93 -6.33 2.12 -3.97
CA LYS A 93 -5.99 3.19 -3.03
C LYS A 93 -6.93 3.15 -1.83
N LEU A 94 -6.38 2.85 -0.66
CA LEU A 94 -7.03 3.07 0.63
C LEU A 94 -6.57 4.42 1.16
N THR A 95 -7.48 5.27 1.62
CA THR A 95 -7.16 6.47 2.41
C THR A 95 -8.09 6.58 3.61
N TRP A 96 -7.57 7.12 4.70
CA TRP A 96 -8.39 7.44 5.86
C TRP A 96 -7.79 8.58 6.67
N HIS A 97 -8.69 9.28 7.35
CA HIS A 97 -8.37 10.45 8.14
C HIS A 97 -8.68 10.19 9.60
N ALA A 98 -8.11 11.02 10.47
CA ALA A 98 -8.53 11.06 11.87
C ALA A 98 -8.58 12.47 12.42
N PHE A 99 -9.31 12.62 13.52
CA PHE A 99 -9.32 13.81 14.34
C PHE A 99 -8.37 13.65 15.52
N PHE A 100 -7.45 14.60 15.66
CA PHE A 100 -6.62 14.76 16.84
C PHE A 100 -7.15 15.97 17.61
N ALA A 101 -8.11 15.71 18.50
CA ALA A 101 -8.74 16.76 19.29
C ALA A 101 -8.55 16.51 20.79
N THR A 102 -8.46 17.59 21.59
CA THR A 102 -8.51 17.49 23.06
C THR A 102 -9.92 17.22 23.58
N THR A 103 -10.93 17.32 22.73
CA THR A 103 -12.34 17.02 23.00
C THR A 103 -12.91 16.23 21.81
N PRO A 104 -13.55 15.06 22.04
CA PRO A 104 -14.10 14.25 20.96
C PRO A 104 -15.17 15.03 20.18
N PRO A 105 -15.33 14.81 18.85
CA PRO A 105 -16.38 15.45 18.09
C PRO A 105 -17.75 15.05 18.66
N THR A 106 -18.48 16.00 19.23
CA THR A 106 -19.88 15.81 19.60
C THR A 106 -20.74 16.00 18.37
N ASP A 107 -20.97 14.94 17.60
CA ASP A 107 -22.01 14.98 16.58
C ASP A 107 -23.39 14.76 17.18
N ASN A 108 -24.28 15.65 16.77
CA ASN A 108 -25.59 15.93 17.33
C ASN A 108 -26.61 14.84 16.93
N LYS A 109 -27.10 14.11 17.94
CA LYS A 109 -28.45 13.53 18.09
C LYS A 109 -29.23 13.20 16.80
N ASN A 110 -29.12 11.95 16.33
CA ASN A 110 -30.26 11.06 16.07
C ASN A 110 -29.78 9.77 15.40
N ASN A 111 -29.43 8.78 16.20
CA ASN A 111 -30.07 7.47 16.12
C ASN A 111 -29.67 6.64 17.33
N ASN A 112 -30.69 6.09 17.98
CA ASN A 112 -30.55 5.15 19.08
C ASN A 112 -29.69 3.98 18.64
N ASN A 113 -28.48 3.86 19.19
CA ASN A 113 -27.96 2.63 19.79
C ASN A 113 -26.60 2.90 20.45
N ASN A 114 -26.55 2.67 21.77
CA ASN A 114 -25.39 2.55 22.62
C ASN A 114 -24.33 3.67 22.54
N TYR A 115 -24.63 4.78 23.21
CA TYR A 115 -23.59 5.59 23.82
C TYR A 115 -22.76 4.68 24.73
N PHE A 116 -21.59 4.25 24.26
CA PHE A 116 -20.53 3.83 25.14
C PHE A 116 -20.20 5.03 26.03
N ASN A 117 -20.57 4.94 27.31
CA ASN A 117 -19.92 5.68 28.37
C ASN A 117 -18.45 5.25 28.39
N LEU A 118 -17.65 5.87 27.53
CA LEU A 118 -16.22 5.96 27.73
C LEU A 118 -16.04 7.04 28.80
N GLY A 119 -16.20 6.64 30.06
CA GLY A 119 -15.71 7.43 31.18
C GLY A 119 -14.27 7.79 30.88
N GLU A 120 -13.92 9.08 31.01
CA GLU A 120 -12.57 9.62 30.97
C GLU A 120 -11.56 8.67 30.32
N THR A 121 -11.64 8.45 29.00
CA THR A 121 -10.53 7.80 28.31
C THR A 121 -9.42 8.81 28.36
N GLN A 122 -8.60 8.69 29.40
CA GLN A 122 -7.31 9.30 29.53
C GLN A 122 -6.66 9.20 28.16
N SER A 123 -6.20 10.33 27.63
CA SER A 123 -5.18 10.29 26.61
C SER A 123 -4.17 9.20 27.02
N PRO A 124 -3.78 8.25 26.14
CA PRO A 124 -2.79 7.24 26.48
C PRO A 124 -1.41 7.86 26.74
N ILE A 125 -1.30 9.18 26.61
CA ILE A 125 -0.17 10.00 27.05
C ILE A 125 -0.32 10.24 28.56
N PRO A 126 0.59 9.69 29.40
CA PRO A 126 0.62 9.99 30.83
C PRO A 126 0.57 11.50 31.06
N LYS A 127 -0.23 11.95 32.04
CA LYS A 127 -0.37 13.38 32.38
C LYS A 127 0.99 14.05 32.62
N GLU A 128 1.94 13.30 33.15
CA GLU A 128 3.33 13.72 33.38
C GLU A 128 4.05 14.13 32.08
N ILE A 129 3.83 13.43 30.95
CA ILE A 129 4.39 13.79 29.63
C ILE A 129 3.71 15.05 29.07
N ILE A 130 2.44 15.26 29.39
CA ILE A 130 1.67 16.46 28.99
C ILE A 130 2.12 17.68 29.81
N GLU A 131 2.51 17.48 31.08
CA GLU A 131 2.92 18.53 32.01
C GLU A 131 4.38 18.95 31.84
N ASP A 132 5.29 18.04 31.47
CA ASP A 132 6.71 18.35 31.19
C ASP A 132 6.93 19.04 29.83
N MET A 133 5.97 18.93 28.90
CA MET A 133 5.96 19.74 27.68
C MET A 133 5.40 21.12 28.02
N GLN A 134 6.27 22.13 28.18
CA GLN A 134 5.87 23.53 28.45
C GLN A 134 4.68 23.95 27.56
N TYR A 135 3.53 24.11 28.20
CA TYR A 135 2.23 24.24 27.58
C TYR A 135 2.06 25.64 26.95
N ASP A 136 2.51 25.82 25.71
CA ASP A 136 2.27 27.05 24.91
C ASP A 136 1.45 26.69 23.66
N GLU A 137 0.28 27.31 23.49
CA GLU A 137 -0.56 27.16 22.30
C GLU A 137 0.16 27.47 20.99
N LYS A 138 1.21 28.31 21.02
CA LYS A 138 2.05 28.62 19.86
C LYS A 138 3.08 27.53 19.52
N THR A 139 3.37 26.64 20.48
CA THR A 139 4.35 25.54 20.34
C THR A 139 3.70 24.19 20.06
N LYS A 140 2.37 24.11 20.04
CA LYS A 140 1.66 22.89 19.65
C LYS A 140 2.23 22.38 18.31
N PRO A 141 2.69 21.12 18.24
CA PRO A 141 2.96 20.50 16.96
C PRO A 141 1.76 20.70 16.05
N ARG A 142 1.98 20.98 14.76
CA ARG A 142 0.90 21.35 13.82
C ARG A 142 -0.28 20.36 13.81
N TRP A 143 -0.04 19.11 14.22
CA TRP A 143 -1.01 18.02 14.32
C TRP A 143 -1.91 18.01 15.57
N TYR A 144 -1.69 18.86 16.58
CA TYR A 144 -2.57 19.01 17.77
C TYR A 144 -3.77 19.94 17.58
N HIS A 145 -3.89 20.60 16.42
CA HIS A 145 -5.03 21.45 16.15
C HIS A 145 -6.22 20.54 15.79
N ASN A 146 -7.41 20.79 16.36
CA ASN A 146 -8.69 20.10 16.10
C ASN A 146 -9.08 20.10 14.60
N LYS A 147 -8.30 19.42 13.78
CA LYS A 147 -8.39 19.39 12.33
C LYS A 147 -8.30 17.94 11.92
N LYS A 148 -9.20 17.56 11.02
CA LYS A 148 -9.12 16.32 10.28
C LYS A 148 -7.78 16.27 9.55
N GLN A 149 -7.03 15.19 9.71
CA GLN A 149 -5.75 14.97 9.04
C GLN A 149 -5.77 13.63 8.31
N LEU A 150 -5.09 13.56 7.17
CA LEU A 150 -4.82 12.29 6.51
C LEU A 150 -3.81 11.54 7.38
N VAL A 151 -4.20 10.35 7.84
CA VAL A 151 -3.38 9.55 8.76
C VAL A 151 -2.79 8.35 8.05
N GLY A 152 -3.58 7.66 7.21
CA GLY A 152 -3.09 6.52 6.48
C GLY A 152 -3.54 6.48 5.03
N THR A 153 -2.65 5.91 4.22
CA THR A 153 -2.84 5.63 2.81
C THR A 153 -2.12 4.33 2.45
N VAL A 154 -2.74 3.49 1.62
CA VAL A 154 -2.07 2.38 0.93
C VAL A 154 -2.41 2.51 -0.54
N SER A 155 -1.41 2.66 -1.40
CA SER A 155 -1.64 2.85 -2.83
C SER A 155 -0.76 1.93 -3.67
N ILE A 156 -1.35 0.86 -4.21
CA ILE A 156 -0.66 -0.04 -5.14
C ILE A 156 -0.85 0.45 -6.57
N SER A 157 0.25 0.78 -7.24
CA SER A 157 0.31 1.19 -8.64
C SER A 157 -0.43 0.21 -9.52
N SER A 158 -1.17 0.75 -10.49
CA SER A 158 -1.87 -0.14 -11.42
C SER A 158 -0.94 -0.75 -12.45
N LEU A 159 -1.29 -1.88 -13.07
CA LEU A 159 -0.46 -2.53 -14.10
C LEU A 159 0.02 -1.55 -15.19
N LYS A 160 -0.84 -0.64 -15.66
CA LYS A 160 -0.49 0.40 -16.66
C LYS A 160 0.55 1.43 -16.18
N HIS A 161 0.67 1.59 -14.87
CA HIS A 161 1.61 2.51 -14.20
C HIS A 161 2.82 1.77 -13.62
N LEU A 162 2.80 0.44 -13.57
CA LEU A 162 3.94 -0.41 -13.22
C LEU A 162 4.93 -0.42 -14.39
N LYS A 163 5.65 0.68 -14.56
CA LYS A 163 6.62 0.88 -15.64
C LYS A 163 8.03 0.74 -15.10
N ARG A 164 8.91 0.17 -15.94
CA ARG A 164 10.34 0.09 -15.64
C ARG A 164 10.91 1.49 -15.39
N THR A 165 11.55 1.64 -14.24
CA THR A 165 12.29 2.83 -13.87
C THR A 165 13.61 2.90 -14.65
N PRO A 166 14.01 4.08 -15.13
CA PRO A 166 15.26 4.23 -15.85
C PRO A 166 16.49 3.85 -15.00
N PRO A 167 17.56 3.27 -15.58
CA PRO A 167 18.75 2.85 -14.83
C PRO A 167 19.42 3.97 -14.01
N GLU A 168 19.36 5.21 -14.49
CA GLU A 168 19.88 6.39 -13.79
C GLU A 168 19.19 6.63 -12.43
N GLU A 169 17.92 6.24 -12.31
CA GLU A 169 17.14 6.35 -11.08
C GLU A 169 17.28 5.12 -10.18
N THR A 170 17.84 4.01 -10.67
CA THR A 170 18.17 2.82 -9.86
C THR A 170 19.58 2.84 -9.27
N THR A 171 20.27 3.98 -9.36
CA THR A 171 21.58 4.21 -8.77
C THR A 171 21.60 3.83 -7.28
N GLY A 172 22.66 3.13 -6.86
CA GLY A 172 22.82 2.61 -5.50
C GLY A 172 22.35 1.16 -5.32
N LEU A 173 21.35 0.70 -6.07
CA LEU A 173 20.85 -0.69 -5.98
C LEU A 173 21.88 -1.70 -6.52
N ASP A 174 22.74 -1.26 -7.46
CA ASP A 174 23.84 -2.04 -8.02
C ASP A 174 24.82 -2.59 -6.99
N GLN A 175 24.91 -1.97 -5.80
CA GLN A 175 25.79 -2.45 -4.75
C GLN A 175 25.35 -3.80 -4.17
N TYR A 176 24.07 -4.16 -4.34
CA TYR A 176 23.49 -5.43 -3.95
C TYR A 176 23.40 -6.42 -5.11
N ALA A 177 23.76 -6.03 -6.32
CA ALA A 177 23.75 -6.94 -7.47
C ALA A 177 24.88 -7.98 -7.35
N ILE A 178 24.53 -9.26 -7.48
CA ILE A 178 25.52 -10.33 -7.62
C ILE A 178 25.98 -10.33 -9.08
N ILE A 179 27.30 -10.25 -9.29
CA ILE A 179 27.91 -10.48 -10.61
C ILE A 179 28.45 -11.90 -10.59
N PRO A 180 27.91 -12.81 -11.41
CA PRO A 180 28.42 -14.16 -11.42
C PRO A 180 29.87 -14.23 -11.94
N GLU A 181 30.67 -15.11 -11.33
CA GLU A 181 32.11 -15.19 -11.62
C GLU A 181 32.42 -15.59 -13.06
N GLN A 182 31.51 -16.34 -13.71
CA GLN A 182 31.66 -16.84 -15.07
C GLN A 182 31.33 -15.79 -16.15
N SER A 183 30.74 -14.66 -15.78
CA SER A 183 30.23 -13.63 -16.70
C SER A 183 30.93 -12.28 -16.50
N LYS A 184 32.28 -12.30 -16.40
CA LYS A 184 33.15 -11.11 -16.46
C LYS A 184 32.91 -10.31 -17.75
N GLY A 185 32.01 -9.32 -17.69
CA GLY A 185 31.67 -8.43 -18.79
C GLY A 185 30.18 -8.26 -19.08
N MET A 186 29.29 -9.05 -18.46
CA MET A 186 27.84 -8.81 -18.56
C MET A 186 27.39 -7.65 -17.68
N THR A 187 26.41 -6.89 -18.17
CA THR A 187 25.80 -5.78 -17.46
C THR A 187 24.90 -6.29 -16.34
N LYS A 188 24.95 -5.65 -15.17
CA LYS A 188 24.00 -5.85 -14.07
C LYS A 188 22.60 -5.51 -14.56
N GLU A 189 21.82 -6.51 -14.92
CA GLU A 189 20.44 -6.27 -15.29
C GLU A 189 19.57 -6.32 -14.03
N ILE A 190 19.32 -5.16 -13.46
CA ILE A 190 18.28 -4.99 -12.45
C ILE A 190 17.12 -4.22 -13.08
N PHE A 191 15.92 -4.67 -12.77
CA PHE A 191 14.69 -4.03 -13.20
C PHE A 191 13.96 -3.56 -11.94
N ALA A 192 13.66 -2.27 -11.85
CA ALA A 192 12.86 -1.70 -10.79
C ALA A 192 11.57 -1.13 -11.37
N PHE A 193 10.47 -1.32 -10.67
CA PHE A 193 9.14 -0.87 -11.06
C PHE A 193 8.49 -0.17 -9.87
N VAL A 194 7.95 1.02 -10.06
CA VAL A 194 7.32 1.79 -8.97
C VAL A 194 6.03 1.09 -8.51
N LEU A 195 6.07 0.50 -7.32
CA LEU A 195 4.94 -0.18 -6.70
C LEU A 195 4.04 0.80 -5.95
N GLU A 196 4.63 1.73 -5.20
CA GLU A 196 3.90 2.71 -4.40
C GLU A 196 4.72 4.00 -4.23
N ASN A 197 4.06 5.16 -4.24
CA ASN A 197 4.64 6.42 -3.80
C ASN A 197 4.05 6.79 -2.44
N THR A 198 4.90 6.83 -1.42
CA THR A 198 4.48 6.97 -0.01
C THR A 198 4.27 8.44 0.41
N GLU A 199 4.45 9.39 -0.51
CA GLU A 199 4.42 10.86 -0.34
C GLU A 199 5.47 11.45 0.62
N LYS A 200 5.75 10.80 1.76
CA LYS A 200 6.69 11.27 2.79
C LYS A 200 8.00 10.50 2.84
N CYS A 201 7.97 9.16 2.82
CA CYS A 201 9.16 8.33 3.08
C CYS A 201 10.01 8.12 1.84
N GLY A 202 9.38 8.15 0.67
CA GLY A 202 10.02 7.88 -0.61
C GLY A 202 9.15 7.00 -1.49
N VAL A 203 9.81 6.20 -2.33
CA VAL A 203 9.15 5.39 -3.34
C VAL A 203 9.48 3.92 -3.09
N VAL A 204 8.44 3.08 -3.07
CA VAL A 204 8.58 1.64 -2.96
C VAL A 204 8.62 1.03 -4.34
N TYR A 205 9.62 0.20 -4.57
CA TYR A 205 9.88 -0.48 -5.83
C TYR A 205 9.70 -1.98 -5.68
N LEU A 206 9.07 -2.56 -6.69
CA LEU A 206 9.20 -3.97 -7.00
C LEU A 206 10.47 -4.14 -7.84
N VAL A 207 11.39 -4.97 -7.38
CA VAL A 207 12.70 -5.17 -7.99
C VAL A 207 12.84 -6.62 -8.44
N TYR A 208 13.30 -6.80 -9.69
CA TYR A 208 13.65 -8.09 -10.28
C TYR A 208 15.14 -8.09 -10.64
N GLY A 209 15.88 -9.06 -10.11
CA GLY A 209 17.30 -9.19 -10.37
C GLY A 209 17.95 -10.31 -9.56
N LEU A 210 19.24 -10.52 -9.81
CA LEU A 210 20.08 -11.38 -8.98
C LEU A 210 20.73 -10.50 -7.90
N LEU A 211 20.17 -10.55 -6.69
CA LEU A 211 20.54 -9.67 -5.58
C LEU A 211 21.08 -10.46 -4.39
N ASP A 212 22.10 -9.89 -3.75
CA ASP A 212 22.64 -10.36 -2.49
C ASP A 212 21.76 -9.82 -1.35
N PHE A 213 20.76 -10.62 -0.98
CA PHE A 213 19.83 -10.27 0.07
C PHE A 213 20.49 -10.27 1.45
N GLU A 214 21.51 -11.09 1.70
CA GLU A 214 22.22 -11.09 2.98
C GLU A 214 22.94 -9.76 3.18
N LYS A 215 23.68 -9.30 2.17
CA LYS A 215 24.32 -7.99 2.18
C LYS A 215 23.30 -6.86 2.32
N ALA A 216 22.20 -6.93 1.58
CA ALA A 216 21.13 -5.94 1.65
C ALA A 216 20.55 -5.78 3.05
N THR A 217 20.30 -6.93 3.68
CA THR A 217 19.66 -7.03 5.00
C THR A 217 20.64 -6.53 6.07
N ASN A 218 21.91 -6.91 5.98
CA ASN A 218 22.98 -6.43 6.86
C ASN A 218 23.23 -4.90 6.74
N ASP A 219 23.27 -4.36 5.52
CA ASP A 219 23.49 -2.92 5.29
C ASP A 219 22.27 -2.06 5.70
N ALA A 220 21.06 -2.62 5.66
CA ALA A 220 19.80 -1.94 5.98
C ALA A 220 19.46 -1.90 7.49
N MET A 221 20.39 -2.25 8.38
CA MET A 221 20.11 -2.51 9.82
C MET A 221 19.16 -3.69 10.07
N SER A 222 19.35 -4.79 9.35
CA SER A 222 18.69 -6.05 9.69
C SER A 222 19.71 -7.20 9.66
N GLU A 223 20.29 -7.51 10.82
CA GLU A 223 20.74 -8.87 11.10
C GLU A 223 19.56 -9.79 11.50
N LYS A 224 18.29 -9.31 11.45
CA LYS A 224 17.19 -9.91 12.23
C LYS A 224 16.00 -10.46 11.44
N TYR A 225 15.85 -10.14 10.17
CA TYR A 225 14.89 -10.82 9.29
C TYR A 225 15.57 -11.94 8.50
N HIS A 226 16.29 -12.83 9.19
CA HIS A 226 16.59 -14.16 8.66
C HIS A 226 15.27 -14.91 8.48
N THR A 227 14.60 -14.67 7.36
CA THR A 227 13.97 -15.80 6.70
C THR A 227 15.16 -16.65 6.29
N SER A 228 15.28 -17.86 6.84
CA SER A 228 16.15 -18.89 6.25
C SER A 228 15.66 -19.06 4.82
N MET A 229 16.17 -18.25 3.90
CA MET A 229 16.15 -18.59 2.50
C MET A 229 17.11 -19.75 2.45
N ASP A 230 16.59 -20.95 2.27
CA ASP A 230 17.42 -22.11 1.97
C ASP A 230 18.10 -21.83 0.62
N ILE A 231 19.17 -21.04 0.62
CA ILE A 231 20.13 -20.90 -0.50
C ILE A 231 21.03 -22.16 -0.51
N ALA A 232 20.43 -23.32 -0.23
CA ALA A 232 21.08 -24.61 -0.13
C ALA A 232 20.74 -25.47 -1.36
N SER A 233 20.90 -24.88 -2.55
CA SER A 233 21.12 -25.56 -3.83
C SER A 233 21.11 -24.50 -4.95
N LEU A 234 22.18 -23.71 -5.04
CA LEU A 234 22.42 -22.94 -6.27
C LEU A 234 22.83 -23.94 -7.34
N ASP A 235 21.87 -24.39 -8.14
CA ASP A 235 22.14 -25.13 -9.38
C ASP A 235 22.87 -24.21 -10.39
N GLU A 236 23.65 -24.81 -11.29
CA GLU A 236 24.61 -24.14 -12.19
C GLU A 236 23.96 -23.17 -13.23
N ASP A 237 22.63 -23.06 -13.26
CA ASP A 237 21.88 -22.18 -14.16
C ASP A 237 21.54 -20.83 -13.49
N GLU A 238 22.51 -19.91 -13.48
CA GLU A 238 22.43 -18.57 -12.87
C GLU A 238 21.26 -17.70 -13.39
N GLU A 239 20.72 -17.99 -14.58
CA GLU A 239 19.59 -17.27 -15.20
C GLU A 239 18.25 -17.58 -14.50
N GLN A 240 18.14 -18.72 -13.81
CA GLN A 240 16.96 -19.14 -13.04
C GLN A 240 16.93 -18.65 -11.59
N ASN A 241 18.00 -18.01 -11.11
CA ASN A 241 18.11 -17.51 -9.73
C ASN A 241 17.67 -16.04 -9.56
N ARG A 242 17.08 -15.42 -10.57
CA ARG A 242 16.55 -14.04 -10.47
C ARG A 242 15.26 -14.04 -9.67
N LEU A 243 15.20 -13.22 -8.64
CA LEU A 243 14.07 -13.19 -7.72
C LEU A 243 13.44 -11.81 -7.67
N TRP A 244 12.15 -11.81 -7.39
CA TRP A 244 11.40 -10.61 -7.05
C TRP A 244 11.68 -10.21 -5.61
N SER A 245 11.66 -8.90 -5.33
CA SER A 245 11.80 -8.34 -4.00
C SER A 245 11.19 -6.94 -3.93
N VAL A 246 10.97 -6.42 -2.73
CA VAL A 246 10.36 -5.11 -2.50
C VAL A 246 11.30 -4.23 -1.68
N TRP A 247 11.56 -3.03 -2.19
CA TRP A 247 12.55 -2.10 -1.64
C TRP A 247 12.00 -0.69 -1.51
N LEU A 248 12.43 0.04 -0.49
CA LEU A 248 12.19 1.47 -0.33
C LEU A 248 13.42 2.25 -0.81
N LYS A 249 13.23 3.17 -1.76
CA LYS A 249 14.18 4.25 -2.02
C LYS A 249 13.76 5.46 -1.19
N HIS A 250 14.52 5.77 -0.15
CA HIS A 250 14.19 6.82 0.80
C HIS A 250 14.46 8.22 0.23
N THR A 251 13.67 9.22 0.63
CA THR A 251 13.77 10.62 0.15
C THR A 251 15.00 11.37 0.68
N SER A 252 15.85 10.75 1.51
CA SER A 252 17.03 11.43 2.08
C SER A 252 18.07 11.80 1.01
N GLU A 253 18.99 12.71 1.37
CA GLU A 253 19.98 13.32 0.45
C GLU A 253 20.83 12.29 -0.32
N ASN A 254 21.01 11.09 0.25
CA ASN A 254 21.79 10.01 -0.36
C ASN A 254 20.94 8.98 -1.13
N SER A 255 19.61 9.14 -1.19
CA SER A 255 18.70 8.23 -1.92
C SER A 255 18.97 6.74 -1.63
N LYS A 256 19.13 6.41 -0.34
CA LYS A 256 19.47 5.05 0.08
C LYS A 256 18.34 4.07 -0.19
N TRP A 257 18.73 2.83 -0.49
CA TRP A 257 17.84 1.71 -0.70
C TRP A 257 17.76 0.87 0.57
N TYR A 258 16.54 0.54 0.99
CA TYR A 258 16.26 -0.32 2.13
C TYR A 258 15.41 -1.49 1.66
N PHE A 259 15.86 -2.70 1.97
CA PHE A 259 15.08 -3.91 1.71
C PHE A 259 13.89 -3.95 2.66
N LEU A 260 12.68 -4.19 2.13
CA LEU A 260 11.47 -4.31 2.94
C LEU A 260 11.07 -5.78 3.10
N THR A 261 10.86 -6.48 1.97
CA THR A 261 10.40 -7.87 1.96
C THR A 261 10.82 -8.60 0.69
N SER A 262 10.79 -9.93 0.72
CA SER A 262 11.14 -10.78 -0.42
C SER A 262 10.02 -10.97 -1.45
N ASN A 263 8.79 -10.51 -1.18
CA ASN A 263 7.68 -10.65 -2.14
C ASN A 263 6.59 -9.61 -1.91
N PHE A 264 5.73 -9.43 -2.93
CA PHE A 264 4.67 -8.45 -2.92
C PHE A 264 3.66 -8.71 -1.80
N SER A 265 3.25 -9.96 -1.59
CA SER A 265 2.27 -10.33 -0.56
C SER A 265 2.71 -9.93 0.84
N SER A 266 3.99 -10.14 1.17
CA SER A 266 4.56 -9.76 2.46
C SER A 266 4.54 -8.25 2.64
N TYR A 267 4.95 -7.50 1.61
CA TYR A 267 4.88 -6.04 1.63
C TYR A 267 3.43 -5.54 1.80
N PHE A 268 2.51 -6.08 1.02
CA PHE A 268 1.11 -5.67 1.06
C PHE A 268 0.49 -5.97 2.44
N ARG A 269 0.78 -7.14 3.02
CA ARG A 269 0.36 -7.47 4.39
C ARG A 269 0.97 -6.52 5.41
N LEU A 270 2.25 -6.15 5.28
CA LEU A 270 2.86 -5.12 6.12
C LEU A 270 2.08 -3.81 6.02
N ALA A 271 1.78 -3.32 4.82
CA ALA A 271 0.98 -2.11 4.64
C ALA A 271 -0.39 -2.20 5.34
N ILE A 272 -1.07 -3.34 5.22
CA ILE A 272 -2.37 -3.58 5.86
C ILE A 272 -2.28 -3.64 7.39
N VAL A 273 -1.32 -4.35 7.98
CA VAL A 273 -1.20 -4.44 9.46
C VAL A 273 -0.75 -3.13 10.10
N HIS A 274 -0.09 -2.25 9.34
CA HIS A 274 0.17 -0.87 9.75
C HIS A 274 -1.01 0.07 9.47
N LEU A 275 -2.14 -0.45 8.97
CA LEU A 275 -3.31 0.32 8.55
C LEU A 275 -2.98 1.39 7.51
N GLY A 276 -1.87 1.25 6.77
CA GLY A 276 -1.36 2.27 5.87
C GLY A 276 -0.91 3.57 6.52
N ILE A 277 -0.64 3.61 7.83
CA ILE A 277 -0.24 4.84 8.53
C ILE A 277 0.97 5.47 7.82
N ILE A 278 0.80 6.69 7.31
CA ILE A 278 1.85 7.38 6.56
C ILE A 278 3.11 7.46 7.41
N GLY A 279 4.24 6.96 6.89
CA GLY A 279 5.49 6.94 7.63
C GLY A 279 5.98 5.55 8.05
N TRP A 280 5.10 4.54 8.03
CA TRP A 280 5.37 3.25 8.67
C TRP A 280 6.61 2.53 8.10
N GLN A 281 6.94 2.73 6.83
CA GLN A 281 8.11 2.10 6.19
C GLN A 281 9.44 2.53 6.82
N ASN A 282 9.48 3.68 7.49
CA ASN A 282 10.69 4.16 8.17
C ASN A 282 11.07 3.30 9.39
N THR A 283 10.25 2.34 9.80
CA THR A 283 10.64 1.29 10.75
C THR A 283 11.80 0.42 10.24
N PHE A 284 12.00 0.37 8.92
CA PHE A 284 13.06 -0.39 8.24
C PHE A 284 14.25 0.49 7.82
N THR A 285 14.30 1.74 8.28
CA THR A 285 15.38 2.68 7.94
C THR A 285 16.15 3.09 9.18
N VAL A 286 17.38 3.56 8.99
CA VAL A 286 18.22 4.07 10.10
C VAL A 286 17.63 5.33 10.73
N GLU A 287 16.86 6.10 9.95
CA GLU A 287 16.21 7.31 10.41
C GLU A 287 15.07 7.02 11.40
N GLY A 288 14.44 5.85 11.31
CA GLY A 288 13.37 5.45 12.20
C GLY A 288 12.07 6.24 12.02
N LEU A 289 11.11 5.98 12.90
CA LEU A 289 9.80 6.63 12.90
C LEU A 289 9.89 8.10 13.37
N ASP A 290 9.30 9.02 12.60
CA ASP A 290 9.09 10.39 13.07
C ASP A 290 7.99 10.46 14.15
N ASP A 291 7.99 11.54 14.95
CA ASP A 291 7.08 11.72 16.08
C ASP A 291 5.60 11.61 15.71
N TYR A 292 5.21 12.13 14.53
CA TYR A 292 3.82 12.10 14.09
C TYR A 292 3.40 10.69 13.71
N THR A 293 4.24 9.99 12.96
CA THR A 293 4.01 8.58 12.58
C THR A 293 3.94 7.70 13.82
N MET A 294 4.88 7.86 14.75
CA MET A 294 4.91 7.12 16.02
C MET A 294 3.65 7.36 16.85
N LEU A 295 3.17 8.61 16.94
CA LEU A 295 1.90 8.92 17.60
C LEU A 295 0.72 8.20 16.93
N CYS A 296 0.64 8.25 15.60
CA CYS A 296 -0.43 7.59 14.86
C CYS A 296 -0.41 6.08 15.11
N MET A 297 0.76 5.45 15.07
CA MET A 297 0.90 4.03 15.36
C MET A 297 0.55 3.71 16.82
N ARG A 298 0.99 4.51 17.81
CA ARG A 298 0.56 4.35 19.22
C ARG A 298 -0.96 4.40 19.37
N ARG A 299 -1.64 5.19 18.55
CA ARG A 299 -3.08 5.41 18.67
C ARG A 299 -3.91 4.34 17.97
N PHE A 300 -3.51 3.94 16.76
CA PHE A 300 -4.35 3.12 15.88
C PHE A 300 -3.81 1.70 15.67
N ALA A 301 -2.51 1.46 15.88
CA ALA A 301 -1.88 0.15 15.74
C ALA A 301 -0.81 -0.07 16.84
N PRO A 302 -1.16 0.04 18.14
CA PRO A 302 -0.18 0.04 19.24
C PRO A 302 0.57 -1.28 19.34
N GLU A 303 -0.09 -2.42 19.10
CA GLU A 303 0.55 -3.73 19.11
C GLU A 303 1.61 -3.82 18.02
N ARG A 304 1.33 -3.23 16.83
CA ARG A 304 2.29 -3.22 15.73
C ARG A 304 3.50 -2.35 16.05
N LEU A 305 3.28 -1.17 16.62
CA LEU A 305 4.37 -0.29 17.03
C LEU A 305 5.32 -0.98 18.02
N VAL A 306 4.77 -1.72 18.98
CA VAL A 306 5.57 -2.45 19.96
C VAL A 306 6.50 -3.44 19.26
N VAL A 307 5.97 -4.21 18.30
CA VAL A 307 6.77 -5.11 17.46
C VAL A 307 7.87 -4.32 16.75
N ASP A 308 7.54 -3.24 16.04
CA ASP A 308 8.53 -2.46 15.28
C ASP A 308 9.64 -1.86 16.16
N LEU A 309 9.27 -1.35 17.35
CA LEU A 309 10.23 -0.77 18.30
C LEU A 309 11.08 -1.83 19.02
N PHE A 310 10.57 -3.04 19.22
CA PHE A 310 11.39 -4.14 19.76
C PHE A 310 12.49 -4.53 18.78
N HIS A 311 12.18 -4.58 17.49
CA HIS A 311 13.17 -4.87 16.46
C HIS A 311 14.22 -3.75 16.31
N SER A 312 13.90 -2.52 16.73
CA SER A 312 14.83 -1.38 16.68
C SER A 312 15.67 -1.15 17.95
N ARG A 313 15.47 -1.91 19.04
CA ARG A 313 16.06 -1.63 20.39
C ARG A 313 17.01 -2.70 20.94
N GLU A 314 17.06 -3.87 20.33
CA GLU A 314 18.06 -4.87 20.69
C GLU A 314 19.37 -4.58 19.94
N GLU A 315 20.06 -3.54 20.43
CA GLU A 315 21.48 -3.20 20.22
C GLU A 315 22.32 -3.67 21.41
#